data_AF-A0A1Q4X7B1-F1
#
_entry.id   AF-A0A1Q4X7B1-F1
#
_cell.length_a   1.000
_cell.length_b   1.000
_cell.length_c   1.000
_cell.angle_alpha   90.00
_cell.angle_beta   90.00
_cell.angle_gamma   90.00
#
_symmetry.space_group_name_H-M   'P 1'
#
loop_
_entity.id
_entity.type
_entity.pdbx_description
1 polymer ?
#
loop_
_entity_poly.entity_id
_entity_poly.type
_entity_poly.pdbx_seq_one_letter_code
_entity_poly.pdbx_strand_id
1 'polypeptide(L)'
;MGVVLVVAGLALVGCTAEPDASIGTASAATTTTTSTTPPSSTSAVAPSTVTVRSTVTSTVQETVVVDTTPVLSHSAFGAIKLGMTREQLVATGLVGEPTLRISAQCDVYHFKSGNGAAWIQDGQGLMAINVKSGARTAEGLPVEISPADPRLTQTYPSGENGPNGYSVWVNDNVFYFFQGGTTLARRGQACFN
;
A
#
# COMPACT_ATOMS: atom_id res chain seq x y z
N MET A 1 -19.90 46.60 -27.54
CA MET A 1 -20.08 46.43 -29.00
C MET A 1 -18.74 46.00 -29.58
N GLY A 2 -18.70 44.85 -30.25
CA GLY A 2 -17.48 44.28 -30.85
C GLY A 2 -17.58 42.76 -30.94
N VAL A 3 -17.89 42.27 -32.14
CA VAL A 3 -18.21 40.89 -32.56
C VAL A 3 -16.89 40.11 -32.80
N VAL A 4 -16.79 38.77 -32.68
CA VAL A 4 -16.93 37.80 -33.78
C VAL A 4 -16.78 36.36 -33.25
N LEU A 5 -17.72 35.50 -33.66
CA LEU A 5 -17.75 34.04 -33.59
C LEU A 5 -16.75 33.41 -34.56
N VAL A 6 -16.06 32.33 -34.15
CA VAL A 6 -15.57 31.30 -35.07
C VAL A 6 -15.92 29.93 -34.50
N VAL A 7 -16.91 29.28 -35.14
CA VAL A 7 -17.20 27.85 -35.03
C VAL A 7 -16.50 27.18 -36.19
N ALA A 8 -15.66 26.19 -35.93
CA ALA A 8 -15.15 25.29 -36.97
C ALA A 8 -15.30 23.86 -36.46
N GLY A 9 -16.30 23.16 -37.00
CA GLY A 9 -16.43 21.72 -36.91
C GLY A 9 -15.60 21.05 -38.02
N LEU A 10 -15.05 19.89 -37.70
CA LEU A 10 -14.70 18.87 -38.69
C LEU A 10 -15.24 17.53 -38.20
N ALA A 11 -15.88 16.82 -39.12
CA ALA A 11 -16.55 15.55 -38.90
C ALA A 11 -15.85 14.42 -39.68
N LEU A 12 -15.94 13.21 -39.10
CA LEU A 12 -16.06 11.87 -39.70
C LEU A 12 -14.88 11.30 -40.55
N VAL A 13 -14.43 10.07 -40.23
CA VAL A 13 -14.79 8.78 -40.92
C VAL A 13 -13.82 7.63 -40.51
N GLY A 14 -14.39 6.46 -40.15
CA GLY A 14 -13.89 5.07 -40.40
C GLY A 14 -12.75 4.54 -39.51
N CYS A 15 -12.65 3.28 -39.07
CA CYS A 15 -13.26 1.99 -39.42
C CYS A 15 -13.21 1.07 -38.18
N THR A 16 -14.34 0.53 -37.73
CA THR A 16 -14.71 -0.91 -37.77
C THR A 16 -13.56 -1.93 -37.67
N ALA A 17 -13.43 -2.58 -36.50
CA ALA A 17 -13.06 -3.99 -36.39
C ALA A 17 -13.58 -4.56 -35.05
N GLU A 18 -14.50 -5.51 -35.16
CA GLU A 18 -15.07 -6.35 -34.11
C GLU A 18 -15.07 -7.78 -34.71
N PRO A 19 -15.29 -8.84 -33.93
CA PRO A 19 -14.47 -9.45 -32.88
C PRO A 19 -13.82 -10.76 -33.37
N ASP A 20 -12.86 -11.33 -32.63
CA ASP A 20 -12.58 -12.76 -32.74
C ASP A 20 -12.74 -13.44 -31.37
N ALA A 21 -13.71 -14.34 -31.35
CA ALA A 21 -14.02 -15.21 -30.24
C ALA A 21 -13.26 -16.52 -30.43
N SER A 22 -12.28 -16.81 -29.59
CA SER A 22 -11.69 -18.15 -29.53
C SER A 22 -12.19 -18.88 -28.28
N ILE A 23 -13.20 -19.71 -28.50
CA ILE A 23 -13.69 -20.72 -27.56
C ILE A 23 -12.74 -21.92 -27.66
N GLY A 24 -11.98 -22.18 -26.61
CA GLY A 24 -11.12 -23.36 -26.49
C GLY A 24 -11.63 -24.29 -25.40
N THR A 25 -12.37 -25.31 -25.80
CA THR A 25 -12.91 -26.38 -24.95
C THR A 25 -11.88 -27.52 -24.78
N ALA A 26 -11.91 -28.15 -23.60
CA ALA A 26 -11.53 -29.54 -23.29
C ALA A 26 -10.07 -29.93 -22.97
N SER A 27 -9.89 -30.30 -21.69
CA SER A 27 -9.60 -31.67 -21.19
C SER A 27 -8.25 -32.36 -21.51
N ALA A 28 -7.45 -32.60 -20.47
CA ALA A 28 -6.76 -33.86 -20.12
C ALA A 28 -6.09 -33.67 -18.74
N ALA A 29 -6.53 -34.31 -17.65
CA ALA A 29 -6.25 -35.70 -17.23
C ALA A 29 -4.78 -35.99 -16.88
N THR A 30 -4.53 -36.00 -15.56
CA THR A 30 -3.73 -36.93 -14.75
C THR A 30 -2.31 -37.32 -15.19
N THR A 31 -1.33 -37.09 -14.31
CA THR A 31 -0.24 -38.06 -14.13
C THR A 31 0.18 -38.12 -12.67
N THR A 32 -0.12 -39.25 -12.05
CA THR A 32 0.36 -39.67 -10.73
C THR A 32 1.69 -40.38 -10.92
N THR A 33 2.73 -39.99 -10.19
CA THR A 33 3.98 -40.75 -10.06
C THR A 33 4.24 -41.05 -8.59
N THR A 34 3.76 -42.22 -8.17
CA THR A 34 4.23 -42.91 -6.96
C THR A 34 5.63 -43.47 -7.22
N SER A 35 6.62 -43.00 -6.46
CA SER A 35 7.96 -43.59 -6.44
C SER A 35 8.10 -44.45 -5.19
N THR A 36 8.25 -45.75 -5.41
CA THR A 36 8.37 -46.81 -4.42
C THR A 36 9.86 -47.10 -4.22
N THR A 37 10.38 -46.88 -3.02
CA THR A 37 11.76 -47.28 -2.66
C THR A 37 11.73 -48.60 -1.91
N PRO A 38 12.52 -49.62 -2.31
CA PRO A 38 12.55 -50.94 -1.67
C PRO A 38 13.32 -50.91 -0.32
N PRO A 39 12.94 -51.74 0.67
CA PRO A 39 13.74 -51.98 1.86
C PRO A 39 14.62 -53.22 1.67
N SER A 40 15.89 -53.16 2.07
CA SER A 40 16.64 -54.28 2.65
C SER A 40 18.08 -53.89 2.95
N SER A 41 18.46 -54.00 4.22
CA SER A 41 19.59 -54.85 4.62
C SER A 41 19.64 -54.96 6.14
N THR A 42 19.54 -56.21 6.58
CA THR A 42 19.80 -56.71 7.92
C THR A 42 21.28 -56.52 8.25
N SER A 43 21.60 -55.96 9.41
CA SER A 43 22.94 -56.06 9.98
C SER A 43 22.85 -56.14 11.50
N ALA A 44 23.35 -57.25 12.04
CA ALA A 44 23.33 -57.60 13.45
C ALA A 44 24.57 -57.01 14.15
N VAL A 45 24.38 -56.27 15.24
CA VAL A 45 25.46 -55.85 16.16
C VAL A 45 24.95 -55.85 17.62
N ALA A 46 25.85 -56.25 18.51
CA ALA A 46 25.76 -56.62 19.93
C ALA A 46 25.04 -55.65 20.91
N PRO A 47 24.63 -56.12 22.11
CA PRO A 47 23.95 -55.30 23.11
C PRO A 47 24.91 -54.33 23.83
N SER A 48 24.67 -53.04 23.67
CA SER A 48 25.32 -51.98 24.44
C SER A 48 24.40 -51.50 25.56
N THR A 49 24.89 -51.54 26.79
CA THR A 49 24.25 -50.98 27.99
C THR A 49 24.03 -49.48 27.83
N VAL A 50 22.77 -49.03 27.85
CA VAL A 50 22.39 -47.61 27.79
C VAL A 50 22.23 -47.08 29.20
N THR A 51 23.14 -46.21 29.62
CA THR A 51 22.96 -45.34 30.79
C THR A 51 21.96 -44.25 30.43
N VAL A 52 20.76 -44.29 31.03
CA VAL A 52 19.73 -43.26 30.86
C VAL A 52 20.19 -41.99 31.57
N ARG A 53 20.70 -41.03 30.80
CA ARG A 53 20.93 -39.65 31.25
C ARG A 53 19.62 -38.90 31.06
N SER A 54 18.87 -38.66 32.14
CA SER A 54 17.70 -37.77 32.11
C SER A 54 18.15 -36.36 31.76
N THR A 55 18.00 -35.97 30.50
CA THR A 55 18.03 -34.57 30.07
C THR A 55 16.69 -33.94 30.40
N VAL A 56 16.67 -33.04 31.39
CA VAL A 56 15.54 -32.15 31.64
C VAL A 56 15.46 -31.18 30.46
N THR A 57 14.52 -31.42 29.54
CA THR A 57 14.20 -30.49 28.46
C THR A 57 13.44 -29.31 29.06
N SER A 58 14.14 -28.21 29.34
CA SER A 58 13.53 -26.95 29.74
C SER A 58 12.89 -26.30 28.51
N THR A 59 11.57 -26.41 28.38
CA THR A 59 10.81 -25.75 27.31
C THR A 59 10.76 -24.26 27.60
N VAL A 60 11.66 -23.49 26.98
CA VAL A 60 11.59 -22.02 26.98
C VAL A 60 10.38 -21.64 26.13
N GLN A 61 9.35 -21.08 26.77
CA GLN A 61 8.23 -20.47 26.06
C GLN A 61 8.64 -19.05 25.67
N GLU A 62 9.04 -18.87 24.42
CA GLU A 62 9.28 -17.55 23.84
C GLU A 62 7.93 -16.97 23.38
N THR A 63 7.47 -15.93 24.06
CA THR A 63 6.29 -15.17 23.65
C THR A 63 6.68 -14.16 22.57
N VAL A 64 6.36 -14.48 21.31
CA VAL A 64 6.51 -13.56 20.18
C VAL A 64 5.43 -12.48 20.26
N VAL A 65 5.82 -11.25 20.56
CA VAL A 65 4.94 -10.08 20.47
C VAL A 65 4.86 -9.66 19.02
N VAL A 66 3.69 -9.79 18.41
CA VAL A 66 3.43 -9.31 17.04
C VAL A 66 3.10 -7.82 17.11
N ASP A 67 3.92 -6.98 16.46
CA ASP A 67 3.60 -5.56 16.28
C ASP A 67 2.46 -5.42 15.25
N THR A 68 1.28 -5.03 15.72
CA THR A 68 0.09 -4.83 14.90
C THR A 68 -0.12 -3.35 14.53
N THR A 69 0.89 -2.49 14.71
CA THR A 69 0.76 -1.06 14.40
C THR A 69 0.55 -0.86 12.90
N PRO A 70 -0.51 -0.14 12.47
CA PRO A 70 -0.72 0.18 11.06
C PRO A 70 0.48 0.90 10.44
N VAL A 71 0.79 0.56 9.18
CA VAL A 71 1.91 1.14 8.45
C VAL A 71 1.40 1.98 7.27
N LEU A 72 1.84 3.23 7.23
CA LEU A 72 1.78 4.09 6.05
C LEU A 72 3.01 3.79 5.20
N SER A 73 2.87 2.91 4.22
CA SER A 73 3.92 2.56 3.26
C SER A 73 4.15 3.66 2.23
N HIS A 74 5.14 3.52 1.36
CA HIS A 74 5.40 4.47 0.25
C HIS A 74 4.34 4.47 -0.86
N SER A 75 3.29 3.65 -0.76
CA SER A 75 2.22 3.60 -1.76
C SER A 75 0.81 3.49 -1.19
N ALA A 76 0.67 3.22 0.12
CA ALA A 76 -0.58 2.78 0.69
C ALA A 76 -0.66 2.93 2.22
N PHE A 77 -1.88 2.99 2.73
CA PHE A 77 -2.24 2.81 4.14
C PHE A 77 -3.29 1.72 4.27
N GLY A 78 -2.88 0.53 4.74
CA GLY A 78 -3.75 -0.65 4.74
C GLY A 78 -4.22 -0.99 3.32
N ALA A 79 -5.55 -1.02 3.11
CA ALA A 79 -6.13 -1.28 1.80
C ALA A 79 -6.21 -0.04 0.89
N ILE A 80 -5.98 1.17 1.42
CA ILE A 80 -6.07 2.43 0.67
C ILE A 80 -4.75 2.65 -0.07
N LYS A 81 -4.77 2.70 -1.41
CA LYS A 81 -3.57 2.82 -2.25
C LYS A 81 -3.62 4.07 -3.13
N LEU A 82 -2.47 4.73 -3.28
CA LEU A 82 -2.31 5.80 -4.25
C LEU A 82 -2.72 5.33 -5.66
N GLY A 83 -3.38 6.20 -6.42
CA GLY A 83 -3.91 5.92 -7.76
C GLY A 83 -5.28 5.23 -7.79
N MET A 84 -5.85 4.83 -6.64
CA MET A 84 -7.21 4.28 -6.62
C MET A 84 -8.24 5.25 -7.20
N THR A 85 -9.20 4.74 -7.97
CA THR A 85 -10.37 5.53 -8.37
C THR A 85 -11.28 5.79 -7.17
N ARG A 86 -12.29 6.65 -7.37
CA ARG A 86 -13.33 6.90 -6.36
C ARG A 86 -14.03 5.62 -5.93
N GLU A 87 -14.44 4.83 -6.90
CA GLU A 87 -15.18 3.59 -6.70
C GLU A 87 -14.33 2.58 -5.94
N GLN A 88 -13.04 2.47 -6.29
CA GLN A 88 -12.09 1.61 -5.59
C GLN A 88 -11.87 2.04 -4.15
N LEU A 89 -11.70 3.35 -3.90
CA LEU A 89 -11.51 3.88 -2.56
C LEU A 89 -12.73 3.59 -1.67
N VAL A 90 -13.96 3.84 -2.18
CA VAL A 90 -15.20 3.56 -1.46
C VAL A 90 -15.37 2.05 -1.22
N ALA A 91 -15.02 1.22 -2.21
CA ALA A 91 -15.08 -0.24 -2.11
C ALA A 91 -14.15 -0.82 -1.03
N THR A 92 -13.13 -0.09 -0.57
CA THR A 92 -12.33 -0.52 0.59
C THR A 92 -13.16 -0.59 1.87
N GLY A 93 -14.28 0.14 1.95
CA GLY A 93 -15.10 0.25 3.14
C GLY A 93 -14.46 1.05 4.28
N LEU A 94 -13.24 1.57 4.09
CA LEU A 94 -12.46 2.28 5.11
C LEU A 94 -12.72 3.79 5.16
N VAL A 95 -13.37 4.35 4.13
CA VAL A 95 -13.70 5.77 4.04
C VAL A 95 -15.19 6.03 4.18
N GLY A 96 -15.55 7.20 4.67
CA GLY A 96 -16.93 7.70 4.64
C GLY A 96 -17.31 8.32 3.29
N GLU A 97 -18.44 8.99 3.26
CA GLU A 97 -18.86 9.82 2.13
C GLU A 97 -17.89 10.99 1.90
N PRO A 98 -17.77 11.50 0.66
CA PRO A 98 -16.96 12.68 0.38
C PRO A 98 -17.52 13.89 1.12
N THR A 99 -16.67 14.62 1.85
CA THR A 99 -17.10 15.71 2.73
C THR A 99 -16.84 17.10 2.17
N LEU A 100 -15.83 17.27 1.32
CA LEU A 100 -15.44 18.57 0.80
C LEU A 100 -14.77 18.47 -0.57
N ARG A 101 -15.06 19.48 -1.40
CA ARG A 101 -14.17 19.92 -2.46
C ARG A 101 -13.31 21.07 -1.93
N ILE A 102 -12.09 20.76 -1.49
CA ILE A 102 -11.14 21.79 -1.01
C ILE A 102 -10.71 22.70 -2.15
N SER A 103 -10.63 22.14 -3.36
CA SER A 103 -10.47 22.87 -4.61
C SER A 103 -11.46 22.33 -5.63
N ALA A 104 -11.65 23.02 -6.77
CA ALA A 104 -12.51 22.55 -7.85
C ALA A 104 -12.14 21.14 -8.38
N GLN A 105 -10.98 20.61 -7.97
CA GLN A 105 -10.36 19.42 -8.56
C GLN A 105 -10.15 18.27 -7.57
N CYS A 106 -10.38 18.46 -6.25
CA CYS A 106 -10.10 17.41 -5.27
C CYS A 106 -11.26 17.14 -4.30
N ASP A 107 -11.67 15.87 -4.23
CA ASP A 107 -12.64 15.35 -3.25
C ASP A 107 -11.92 14.73 -2.05
N VAL A 108 -12.41 15.04 -0.85
CA VAL A 108 -11.87 14.53 0.42
C VAL A 108 -12.74 13.42 0.98
N TYR A 109 -12.10 12.30 1.33
CA TYR A 109 -12.72 11.14 1.95
C TYR A 109 -12.10 10.91 3.33
N HIS A 110 -12.84 11.19 4.40
CA HIS A 110 -12.34 10.90 5.75
C HIS A 110 -12.33 9.39 6.02
N PHE A 111 -11.32 8.93 6.74
CA PHE A 111 -11.30 7.55 7.22
C PHE A 111 -12.37 7.37 8.29
N LYS A 112 -13.08 6.23 8.27
CA LYS A 112 -14.09 5.90 9.28
C LYS A 112 -13.51 5.78 10.69
N SER A 113 -12.24 5.45 10.79
CA SER A 113 -11.46 5.46 12.04
C SER A 113 -11.23 6.86 12.61
N GLY A 114 -11.47 7.94 11.85
CA GLY A 114 -11.24 9.32 12.27
C GLY A 114 -9.77 9.75 12.28
N ASN A 115 -8.83 8.85 12.02
CA ASN A 115 -7.39 9.11 12.11
C ASN A 115 -6.76 9.60 10.81
N GLY A 116 -7.53 10.16 9.88
CA GLY A 116 -6.98 10.61 8.60
C GLY A 116 -7.99 10.91 7.50
N ALA A 117 -7.46 11.15 6.31
CA ALA A 117 -8.24 11.38 5.11
C ALA A 117 -7.46 10.96 3.85
N ALA A 118 -8.22 10.74 2.78
CA ALA A 118 -7.77 10.45 1.43
C ALA A 118 -8.25 11.56 0.49
N TRP A 119 -7.40 11.98 -0.45
CA TRP A 119 -7.76 12.97 -1.47
C TRP A 119 -7.70 12.37 -2.86
N ILE A 120 -8.80 12.49 -3.59
CA ILE A 120 -8.89 12.12 -4.99
C ILE A 120 -8.86 13.38 -5.83
N GLN A 121 -7.97 13.41 -6.82
CA GLN A 121 -7.96 14.44 -7.85
C GLN A 121 -8.67 13.91 -9.10
N ASP A 122 -9.57 14.71 -9.67
CA ASP A 122 -10.35 14.33 -10.84
C ASP A 122 -9.40 13.94 -12.01
N GLY A 123 -9.64 12.77 -12.60
CA GLY A 123 -8.84 12.21 -13.69
C GLY A 123 -7.44 11.68 -13.29
N GLN A 124 -7.04 11.75 -12.02
CA GLN A 124 -5.74 11.26 -11.52
C GLN A 124 -5.86 10.19 -10.43
N GLY A 125 -7.05 10.02 -9.86
CA GLY A 125 -7.33 9.07 -8.78
C GLY A 125 -6.82 9.58 -7.43
N LEU A 126 -6.59 8.66 -6.49
CA LEU A 126 -6.11 8.98 -5.15
C LEU A 126 -4.69 9.55 -5.21
N MET A 127 -4.55 10.84 -4.92
CA MET A 127 -3.27 11.56 -5.00
C MET A 127 -2.60 11.70 -3.64
N ALA A 128 -3.35 11.61 -2.54
CA ALA A 128 -2.79 11.74 -1.21
C ALA A 128 -3.55 10.94 -0.15
N ILE A 129 -2.80 10.52 0.87
CA ILE A 129 -3.27 9.81 2.06
C ILE A 129 -2.64 10.51 3.27
N ASN A 130 -3.45 11.06 4.17
CA ASN A 130 -2.98 11.65 5.42
C ASN A 130 -3.42 10.76 6.57
N VAL A 131 -2.46 10.42 7.41
CA VAL A 131 -2.68 9.70 8.66
C VAL A 131 -2.25 10.62 9.79
N LYS A 132 -3.20 10.95 10.67
CA LYS A 132 -3.00 11.88 11.77
C LYS A 132 -2.32 11.22 12.96
N SER A 133 -2.61 9.95 13.23
CA SER A 133 -2.08 9.24 14.41
C SER A 133 -2.28 7.73 14.33
N GLY A 134 -1.60 7.02 15.22
CA GLY A 134 -1.82 5.60 15.48
C GLY A 134 -1.24 4.69 14.39
N ALA A 135 -0.26 5.19 13.64
CA ALA A 135 0.43 4.46 12.58
C ALA A 135 1.92 4.80 12.59
N ARG A 136 2.70 4.03 11.83
CA ARG A 136 4.10 4.35 11.55
C ARG A 136 4.35 4.47 10.05
N THR A 137 5.37 5.22 9.66
CA THR A 137 5.92 5.17 8.30
C THR A 137 6.54 3.81 8.01
N ALA A 138 6.89 3.55 6.76
CA ALA A 138 7.62 2.33 6.38
C ALA A 138 8.95 2.17 7.14
N GLU A 139 9.56 3.28 7.52
CA GLU A 139 10.81 3.37 8.27
C GLU A 139 10.62 3.30 9.80
N GLY A 140 9.37 3.16 10.27
CA GLY A 140 9.06 2.95 11.68
C GLY A 140 8.91 4.23 12.50
N LEU A 141 8.90 5.41 11.89
CA LEU A 141 8.61 6.66 12.60
C LEU A 141 7.10 6.80 12.84
N PRO A 142 6.65 7.28 14.02
CA PRO A 142 5.24 7.61 14.24
C PRO A 142 4.77 8.64 13.21
N VAL A 143 3.55 8.49 12.68
CA VAL A 143 3.02 9.44 11.69
C VAL A 143 2.71 10.83 12.27
N GLU A 144 2.49 10.91 13.57
CA GLU A 144 2.28 12.14 14.34
C GLU A 144 3.58 12.81 14.80
N ILE A 145 4.74 12.32 14.35
CA ILE A 145 6.05 12.88 14.72
C ILE A 145 6.12 14.38 14.41
N SER A 146 6.69 15.14 15.36
CA SER A 146 6.90 16.57 15.20
C SER A 146 7.89 16.83 14.06
N PRO A 147 7.66 17.82 13.18
CA PRO A 147 8.63 18.21 12.16
C PRO A 147 10.00 18.62 12.72
N ALA A 148 10.05 19.02 13.99
CA ALA A 148 11.30 19.39 14.68
C ALA A 148 11.99 18.21 15.38
N ASP A 149 11.43 17.00 15.34
CA ASP A 149 12.05 15.82 15.96
C ASP A 149 13.31 15.40 15.18
N PRO A 150 14.49 15.29 15.82
CA PRO A 150 15.74 14.98 15.15
C PRO A 150 15.75 13.58 14.49
N ARG A 151 14.85 12.68 14.89
CA ARG A 151 14.72 11.36 14.24
C ARG A 151 14.25 11.48 12.80
N LEU A 152 13.53 12.54 12.42
CA LEU A 152 13.13 12.77 11.03
C LEU A 152 14.34 12.96 10.13
N THR A 153 15.22 13.90 10.45
CA THR A 153 16.43 14.17 9.64
C THR A 153 17.43 13.03 9.71
N GLN A 154 17.45 12.26 10.81
CA GLN A 154 18.24 11.04 10.90
C GLN A 154 17.73 9.93 9.97
N THR A 155 16.40 9.75 9.88
CA THR A 155 15.77 8.70 9.06
C THR A 155 15.71 9.08 7.59
N TYR A 156 15.51 10.36 7.30
CA TYR A 156 15.29 10.92 5.97
C TYR A 156 16.30 12.04 5.68
N PRO A 157 17.60 11.76 5.52
CA PRO A 157 18.61 12.81 5.41
C PRO A 157 18.45 13.72 4.17
N SER A 158 17.69 13.29 3.16
CA SER A 158 17.37 14.07 1.96
C SER A 158 16.14 14.98 2.11
N GLY A 159 15.46 14.97 3.25
CA GLY A 159 14.26 15.77 3.44
C GLY A 159 14.55 17.24 3.74
N GLU A 160 13.56 18.08 3.44
CA GLU A 160 13.64 19.53 3.49
C GLU A 160 12.70 20.09 4.58
N ASN A 161 13.21 21.04 5.37
CA ASN A 161 12.36 21.80 6.29
C ASN A 161 11.68 22.94 5.54
N GLY A 162 10.36 22.94 5.53
CA GLY A 162 9.53 24.05 5.05
C GLY A 162 8.83 24.78 6.20
N PRO A 163 8.21 25.93 5.93
CA PRO A 163 7.47 26.70 6.94
C PRO A 163 6.29 25.92 7.54
N ASN A 164 5.77 24.93 6.82
CA ASN A 164 4.57 24.17 7.19
C ASN A 164 4.87 22.73 7.64
N GLY A 165 6.14 22.31 7.66
CA GLY A 165 6.49 20.93 8.01
C GLY A 165 7.79 20.45 7.39
N TYR A 166 8.00 19.13 7.42
CA TYR A 166 9.16 18.46 6.84
C TYR A 166 8.73 17.61 5.65
N SER A 167 9.36 17.75 4.49
CA SER A 167 9.04 16.97 3.29
C SER A 167 10.20 16.08 2.88
N VAL A 168 9.92 14.88 2.39
CA VAL A 168 10.95 13.99 1.83
C VAL A 168 10.37 13.18 0.68
N TRP A 169 11.08 13.13 -0.43
CA TRP A 169 10.80 12.19 -1.52
C TRP A 169 11.25 10.79 -1.11
N VAL A 170 10.29 9.86 -1.03
CA VAL A 170 10.58 8.43 -0.75
C VAL A 170 10.85 7.65 -2.03
N ASN A 171 10.47 8.20 -3.17
CA ASN A 171 10.86 7.77 -4.52
C ASN A 171 10.62 8.92 -5.51
N ASP A 172 10.84 8.67 -6.80
CA ASP A 172 10.70 9.67 -7.87
C ASP A 172 9.29 10.24 -8.04
N ASN A 173 8.27 9.64 -7.45
CA ASN A 173 6.88 10.05 -7.69
C ASN A 173 6.08 10.27 -6.41
N VAL A 174 6.64 9.99 -5.24
CA VAL A 174 5.91 10.02 -3.97
C VAL A 174 6.77 10.65 -2.89
N PHE A 175 6.15 11.51 -2.09
CA PHE A 175 6.78 12.15 -0.95
C PHE A 175 5.95 11.95 0.32
N TYR A 176 6.65 11.95 1.46
CA TYR A 176 6.05 12.20 2.75
C TYR A 176 6.10 13.69 3.08
N PHE A 177 5.07 14.16 3.77
CA PHE A 177 5.02 15.48 4.38
C PHE A 177 4.54 15.37 5.83
N PHE A 178 5.41 15.74 6.76
CA PHE A 178 5.21 15.66 8.20
C PHE A 178 4.83 17.04 8.75
N GLN A 179 3.66 17.15 9.40
CA GLN A 179 3.13 18.41 9.95
C GLN A 179 2.29 18.19 11.23
N GLY A 180 2.66 17.21 12.08
CA GLY A 180 1.84 16.74 13.21
C GLY A 180 0.80 15.66 12.81
N GLY A 181 0.76 15.35 11.53
CA GLY A 181 0.34 14.08 10.93
C GLY A 181 1.19 13.87 9.67
N THR A 182 1.20 12.67 9.10
CA THR A 182 1.99 12.38 7.91
C THR A 182 1.09 12.22 6.69
N THR A 183 1.40 12.98 5.65
CA THR A 183 0.78 12.83 4.33
C THR A 183 1.72 12.11 3.39
N LEU A 184 1.27 11.00 2.81
CA LEU A 184 1.87 10.37 1.64
C LEU A 184 1.17 10.93 0.40
N ALA A 185 1.92 11.53 -0.54
CA ALA A 185 1.33 12.13 -1.72
C ALA A 185 2.16 11.95 -2.98
N ARG A 186 1.47 11.91 -4.13
CA ARG A 186 2.09 11.81 -5.45
C ARG A 186 2.62 13.16 -5.93
N ARG A 187 3.66 13.11 -6.76
CA ARG A 187 4.13 14.27 -7.53
C ARG A 187 2.98 14.81 -8.39
N GLY A 188 2.86 16.13 -8.43
CA GLY A 188 1.79 16.82 -9.19
C GLY A 188 0.41 16.78 -8.53
N GLN A 189 0.30 16.36 -7.26
CA GLN A 189 -0.94 16.54 -6.49
C GLN A 189 -1.29 18.03 -6.38
N ALA A 190 -2.57 18.36 -6.57
CA ALA A 190 -3.07 19.74 -6.50
C ALA A 190 -4.12 19.94 -5.39
N CYS A 191 -4.18 19.01 -4.42
CA CYS A 191 -5.23 18.98 -3.41
C CYS A 191 -4.94 19.87 -2.21
N PHE A 192 -3.67 20.17 -1.96
CA PHE A 192 -3.22 21.12 -0.94
C PHE A 192 -1.93 21.77 -1.45
N ASN A 193 -2.02 23.06 -1.79
CA ASN A 193 -0.91 23.96 -2.11
C ASN A 193 -0.79 24.99 -1.00
#